data_AF-A0A5P0ZVL4-F1
#
_entry.id   AF-A0A5P0ZVL4-F1
#
_cell.length_a   1.000
_cell.length_b   1.000
_cell.length_c   1.000
_cell.angle_alpha   90.00
_cell.angle_beta   90.00
_cell.angle_gamma   90.00
#
_symmetry.space_group_name_H-M   'P 1'
#
loop_
_entity.id
_entity.type
_entity.pdbx_description
1 polymer ?
#
loop_
_entity_poly.entity_id
_entity_poly.type
_entity_poly.pdbx_seq_one_letter_code
_entity_poly.pdbx_strand_id
1 'polypeptide(L)'
;MESIEFGQKINYVPMAISWGIGLIIGLGIAFFTHLVLLAVILGVTFLVISGLVFARTLSDFYGYWEVDNNGIKSFDYQNFAVRFQSILMPFSEDQFIFKFSDIKALTVVVGKDMNAPANVLGGSFNAPKKIIFNLPTPYYLRVQLKDSREVNLDLSVDWEDSEAIQYVIAMICDKANIGADIVKQA
;
A
#
# COMPACT_ATOMS: atom_id res chain seq x y z
N MET A 1 4.71 22.69 -9.98
CA MET A 1 3.49 21.93 -10.28
C MET A 1 3.32 20.97 -9.12
N GLU A 2 2.22 21.12 -8.39
CA GLU A 2 1.94 20.34 -7.17
C GLU A 2 1.56 18.90 -7.58
N SER A 3 2.24 17.91 -7.02
CA SER A 3 1.83 16.50 -7.06
C SER A 3 0.78 16.26 -5.98
N ILE A 4 -0.15 15.37 -6.24
CA ILE A 4 -1.13 14.93 -5.23
C ILE A 4 -0.72 13.53 -4.78
N GLU A 5 -0.58 13.35 -3.47
CA GLU A 5 -0.14 12.12 -2.83
C GLU A 5 -1.33 11.43 -2.16
N PHE A 6 -1.39 10.10 -2.26
CA PHE A 6 -2.41 9.25 -1.64
C PHE A 6 -1.77 8.00 -1.03
N GLY A 7 -2.47 7.41 -0.06
CA GLY A 7 -2.07 6.20 0.62
C GLY A 7 -0.91 6.38 1.61
N GLN A 8 -0.56 5.30 2.32
CA GLN A 8 0.52 5.31 3.31
C GLN A 8 1.85 4.80 2.75
N LYS A 9 2.92 5.55 3.01
CA LYS A 9 4.32 5.12 2.84
C LYS A 9 4.67 4.10 3.92
N ILE A 10 5.58 3.16 3.61
CA ILE A 10 6.01 2.15 4.58
C ILE A 10 6.58 2.82 5.82
N ASN A 11 6.07 2.43 6.99
CA ASN A 11 6.65 2.79 8.25
C ASN A 11 7.56 1.66 8.76
N TYR A 12 8.87 1.88 8.71
CA TYR A 12 9.87 0.91 9.16
C TYR A 12 10.09 0.89 10.68
N VAL A 13 9.48 1.82 11.44
CA VAL A 13 9.70 1.93 12.89
C VAL A 13 9.35 0.63 13.64
N PRO A 14 8.18 -0.01 13.44
CA PRO A 14 7.85 -1.25 14.15
C PRO A 14 8.85 -2.38 13.87
N MET A 15 9.40 -2.41 12.65
CA MET A 15 10.36 -3.41 12.22
C MET A 15 11.74 -3.15 12.85
N ALA A 16 12.21 -1.91 12.83
CA ALA A 16 13.47 -1.51 13.47
C ALA A 16 13.47 -1.83 14.97
N ILE A 17 12.35 -1.57 15.67
CA ILE A 17 12.17 -1.94 17.08
C ILE A 17 12.24 -3.47 17.25
N SER A 18 11.54 -4.23 16.42
CA SER A 18 11.53 -5.70 16.48
C SER A 18 12.93 -6.29 16.28
N TRP A 19 13.69 -5.76 15.32
CA TRP A 19 15.07 -6.17 15.09
C TRP A 19 16.01 -5.76 16.23
N GLY A 20 15.85 -4.56 16.78
CA GLY A 20 16.62 -4.09 17.93
C GLY A 20 16.43 -4.99 19.16
N ILE A 21 15.19 -5.32 19.48
CA ILE A 21 14.87 -6.24 20.59
C ILE A 21 15.44 -7.64 20.30
N GLY A 22 15.25 -8.16 19.08
CA GLY A 22 15.78 -9.46 18.68
C GLY A 22 17.31 -9.55 18.81
N LEU A 23 18.03 -8.50 18.42
CA LEU A 23 19.48 -8.41 18.57
C LEU A 23 19.90 -8.40 20.05
N ILE A 24 19.24 -7.63 20.91
CA ILE A 24 19.54 -7.59 22.34
C ILE A 24 19.36 -8.98 22.98
N ILE A 25 18.26 -9.67 22.67
CA ILE A 25 18.00 -11.02 23.16
C ILE A 25 19.04 -12.01 22.64
N GLY A 26 19.35 -11.95 21.33
CA GLY A 26 20.35 -12.82 20.70
C GLY A 26 21.74 -12.65 21.29
N LEU A 27 22.16 -11.40 21.55
CA LEU A 27 23.42 -11.10 22.24
C LEU A 27 23.43 -11.63 23.67
N GLY A 28 22.31 -11.51 24.40
CA GLY A 28 22.16 -12.13 25.72
C GLY A 28 22.37 -13.64 25.69
N ILE A 29 21.69 -14.35 24.79
CA ILE A 29 21.84 -15.81 24.63
C ILE A 29 23.29 -16.17 24.30
N ALA A 30 23.92 -15.47 23.36
CA ALA A 30 25.31 -15.72 22.98
C ALA A 30 26.27 -15.54 24.17
N PHE A 31 26.06 -14.50 24.99
CA PHE A 31 26.88 -14.21 26.16
C PHE A 31 26.75 -15.28 27.25
N PHE A 32 25.52 -15.74 27.56
CA PHE A 32 25.29 -16.71 28.65
C PHE A 32 25.57 -18.16 28.26
N THR A 33 25.37 -18.53 26.99
CA THR A 33 25.52 -19.92 26.54
C THR A 33 26.88 -20.19 25.91
N HIS A 34 27.61 -19.16 25.51
CA HIS A 34 28.81 -19.25 24.65
C HIS A 34 28.59 -19.99 23.32
N LEU A 35 27.34 -20.29 22.95
CA LEU A 35 26.96 -21.00 21.73
C LEU A 35 26.65 -20.00 20.60
N VAL A 36 27.70 -19.38 20.06
CA VAL A 36 27.59 -18.36 19.00
C VAL A 36 26.84 -18.89 17.78
N LEU A 37 27.09 -20.14 17.37
CA LEU A 37 26.42 -20.76 16.23
C LEU A 37 24.90 -20.83 16.42
N LEU A 38 24.44 -21.20 17.62
CA LEU A 38 23.01 -21.27 17.93
C LEU A 38 22.37 -19.88 17.90
N ALA A 39 23.05 -18.88 18.47
CA ALA A 39 22.57 -17.49 18.45
C ALA A 39 22.45 -16.95 17.01
N VAL A 40 23.40 -17.27 16.13
CA VAL A 40 23.35 -16.90 14.71
C VAL A 40 22.17 -17.57 14.01
N ILE A 41 21.97 -18.87 14.19
CA ILE A 41 20.85 -19.61 13.57
C ILE A 41 19.50 -19.02 14.01
N LEU A 42 19.33 -18.77 15.31
CA LEU A 42 18.10 -18.18 15.85
C LEU A 42 17.89 -16.75 15.34
N GLY A 43 18.95 -15.94 15.27
CA GLY A 43 18.90 -14.58 14.75
C GLY A 43 18.48 -14.52 13.28
N VAL A 44 19.10 -15.34 12.43
CA VAL A 44 18.74 -15.44 11.01
C VAL A 44 17.30 -15.95 10.85
N THR A 45 16.92 -16.97 11.61
CA THR A 45 15.55 -17.51 11.60
C THR A 45 14.52 -16.45 11.98
N PHE A 46 14.79 -15.67 13.04
CA PHE A 46 13.92 -14.57 13.46
C PHE A 46 13.82 -13.47 12.39
N LEU A 47 14.92 -13.11 11.75
CA LEU A 47 14.93 -12.11 10.68
C LEU A 47 14.05 -12.56 9.51
N VAL A 48 14.19 -13.81 9.08
CA VAL A 48 13.36 -14.36 7.98
C VAL A 48 11.88 -14.41 8.37
N ILE A 49 11.56 -14.94 9.55
CA ILE A 49 10.16 -15.05 10.01
C ILE A 49 9.52 -13.66 10.14
N SER A 50 10.20 -12.71 10.79
CA SER A 50 9.70 -11.35 10.93
C SER A 50 9.50 -10.69 9.57
N GLY A 51 10.48 -10.81 8.66
CA GLY A 51 10.37 -10.29 7.29
C GLY A 51 9.16 -10.87 6.55
N LEU A 52 8.90 -12.17 6.65
CA LEU A 52 7.75 -12.82 6.02
C LEU A 52 6.42 -12.32 6.61
N VAL A 53 6.34 -12.14 7.92
CA VAL A 53 5.15 -11.61 8.59
C VAL A 53 4.86 -10.19 8.13
N PHE A 54 5.86 -9.31 8.15
CA PHE A 54 5.71 -7.93 7.67
C PHE A 54 5.35 -7.89 6.18
N ALA A 55 5.94 -8.75 5.34
CA ALA A 55 5.70 -8.77 3.89
C ALA A 55 4.27 -9.17 3.57
N ARG A 56 3.73 -10.11 4.34
CA ARG A 56 2.34 -10.52 4.20
C ARG A 56 1.37 -9.39 4.51
N THR A 57 1.64 -8.61 5.56
CA THR A 57 0.78 -7.49 5.98
C THR A 57 0.97 -6.22 5.16
N LEU A 58 2.06 -6.10 4.40
CA LEU A 58 2.44 -4.84 3.77
C LEU A 58 1.38 -4.34 2.76
N SER A 59 0.80 -5.25 1.97
CA SER A 59 -0.22 -4.93 0.97
C SER A 59 -1.53 -4.41 1.57
N ASP A 60 -1.76 -4.67 2.85
CA ASP A 60 -3.04 -4.40 3.49
C ASP A 60 -3.05 -3.00 4.14
N PHE A 61 -1.87 -2.46 4.42
CA PHE A 61 -1.70 -1.19 5.15
C PHE A 61 -0.92 -0.11 4.37
N TYR A 62 -0.15 -0.52 3.36
CA TYR A 62 0.70 0.39 2.62
C TYR A 62 0.38 0.30 1.13
N GLY A 63 0.17 1.46 0.54
CA GLY A 63 -0.32 1.62 -0.82
C GLY A 63 -0.06 3.02 -1.33
N TYR A 64 1.12 3.56 -1.05
CA TYR A 64 1.48 4.91 -1.47
C TYR A 64 1.52 5.03 -2.99
N TRP A 65 0.94 6.11 -3.48
CA TRP A 65 1.07 6.55 -4.84
C TRP A 65 0.95 8.06 -4.95
N GLU A 66 1.51 8.61 -6.01
CA GLU A 66 1.40 10.02 -6.34
C GLU A 66 0.99 10.20 -7.79
N VAL A 67 0.24 11.26 -8.04
CA VAL A 67 -0.13 11.69 -9.39
C VAL A 67 0.48 13.06 -9.66
N ASP A 68 1.11 13.17 -10.82
CA ASP A 68 1.66 14.41 -11.33
C ASP A 68 1.16 14.68 -12.76
N ASN A 69 1.73 15.69 -13.42
CA ASN A 69 1.30 16.02 -14.76
C ASN A 69 1.72 15.03 -15.83
N ASN A 70 2.73 14.21 -15.56
CA ASN A 70 3.35 13.27 -16.48
C ASN A 70 2.76 11.86 -16.34
N GLY A 71 2.23 11.51 -15.17
CA GLY A 71 1.62 10.20 -14.93
C GLY A 71 1.37 9.90 -13.47
N ILE A 72 1.34 8.61 -13.17
CA ILE A 72 1.14 8.07 -11.83
C ILE A 72 2.41 7.31 -11.43
N LYS A 73 2.90 7.56 -10.22
CA LYS A 73 3.96 6.78 -9.60
C LYS A 73 3.37 6.00 -8.44
N SER A 74 3.64 4.70 -8.40
CA SER A 74 3.13 3.80 -7.38
C SER A 74 4.15 2.71 -7.08
N PHE A 75 4.03 2.04 -5.95
CA PHE A 75 4.82 0.86 -5.65
C PHE A 75 4.01 -0.41 -5.95
N ASP A 76 4.64 -1.41 -6.58
CA ASP A 76 4.01 -2.70 -6.83
C ASP A 76 4.07 -3.59 -5.58
N TYR A 77 3.31 -3.22 -4.56
CA TYR A 77 3.12 -4.06 -3.36
C TYR A 77 2.17 -5.24 -3.60
N GLN A 78 1.65 -5.45 -4.81
CA GLN A 78 0.92 -6.68 -5.11
C GLN A 78 1.90 -7.86 -5.19
N ASN A 79 3.08 -7.60 -5.75
CA ASN A 79 4.14 -8.60 -5.84
C ASN A 79 4.78 -8.89 -4.47
N PHE A 80 4.68 -10.14 -4.02
CA PHE A 80 5.26 -10.56 -2.74
C PHE A 80 6.79 -10.39 -2.69
N ALA A 81 7.50 -10.61 -3.80
CA ALA A 81 8.95 -10.46 -3.86
C ALA A 81 9.35 -9.00 -3.64
N VAL A 82 8.62 -8.06 -4.25
CA VAL A 82 8.82 -6.62 -4.05
C VAL A 82 8.57 -6.25 -2.59
N ARG A 83 7.46 -6.72 -1.99
CA ARG A 83 7.17 -6.47 -0.57
C ARG A 83 8.27 -6.98 0.36
N PHE A 84 8.71 -8.22 0.14
CA PHE A 84 9.75 -8.84 0.96
C PHE A 84 11.10 -8.11 0.79
N GLN A 85 11.44 -7.69 -0.43
CA GLN A 85 12.64 -6.90 -0.70
C GLN A 85 12.55 -5.51 -0.05
N SER A 86 11.42 -4.80 -0.15
CA SER A 86 11.21 -3.49 0.50
C SER A 86 11.41 -3.55 2.02
N ILE A 87 11.06 -4.68 2.64
CA ILE A 87 11.24 -4.90 4.08
C ILE A 87 12.71 -5.13 4.45
N LEU A 88 13.41 -5.96 3.68
CA LEU A 88 14.82 -6.26 3.96
C LEU A 88 15.77 -5.13 3.52
N MET A 89 15.38 -4.38 2.50
CA MET A 89 16.18 -3.34 1.84
C MET A 89 15.33 -2.08 1.62
N PRO A 90 15.08 -1.27 2.67
CA PRO A 90 14.22 -0.08 2.62
C PRO A 90 14.73 1.04 1.70
N PHE A 91 15.96 0.93 1.20
CA PHE A 91 16.60 1.93 0.34
C PHE A 91 16.54 1.58 -1.16
N SER A 92 15.95 0.45 -1.52
CA SER A 92 15.92 -0.09 -2.89
C SER A 92 14.51 -0.06 -3.51
N GLU A 93 13.63 0.84 -3.05
CA GLU A 93 12.25 0.85 -3.52
C GLU A 93 12.14 1.46 -4.92
N ASP A 94 12.06 0.59 -5.92
CA ASP A 94 11.80 1.01 -7.29
C ASP A 94 10.33 1.40 -7.44
N GLN A 95 10.09 2.69 -7.70
CA GLN A 95 8.76 3.18 -8.04
C GLN A 95 8.38 2.75 -9.46
N PHE A 96 7.19 2.18 -9.58
CA PHE A 96 6.57 1.90 -10.85
C PHE A 96 5.88 3.16 -11.37
N ILE A 97 6.37 3.69 -12.50
CA ILE A 97 5.83 4.90 -13.14
C ILE A 97 5.14 4.51 -14.45
N PHE A 98 3.92 4.98 -14.65
CA PHE A 98 3.19 4.81 -15.89
C PHE A 98 2.46 6.09 -16.30
N LYS A 99 2.36 6.34 -17.61
CA LYS A 99 1.73 7.56 -18.14
C LYS A 99 0.22 7.36 -18.28
N PHE A 100 -0.53 8.46 -18.29
CA PHE A 100 -1.96 8.42 -18.57
C PHE A 100 -2.29 7.77 -19.92
N SER A 101 -1.41 7.95 -20.91
CA SER A 101 -1.54 7.31 -22.24
C SER A 101 -1.51 5.79 -22.20
N ASP A 102 -0.98 5.20 -21.13
CA ASP A 102 -0.81 3.76 -20.99
C ASP A 102 -2.01 3.11 -20.29
N ILE A 103 -2.93 3.94 -19.76
CA ILE A 103 -4.16 3.49 -19.11
C ILE A 103 -5.16 3.07 -20.17
N LYS A 104 -5.72 1.87 -19.98
CA LYS A 104 -6.76 1.29 -20.83
C LYS A 104 -8.15 1.43 -20.18
N ALA A 105 -8.24 1.22 -18.88
CA ALA A 105 -9.49 1.33 -18.13
C ALA A 105 -9.22 1.72 -16.68
N LEU A 106 -10.21 2.40 -16.08
CA LEU A 106 -10.20 2.79 -14.67
C LEU A 106 -11.48 2.29 -14.01
N THR A 107 -11.35 1.60 -12.88
CA THR A 107 -12.49 1.11 -12.10
C THR A 107 -12.33 1.49 -10.65
N VAL A 108 -13.33 2.15 -10.08
CA VAL A 108 -13.43 2.43 -8.65
C VAL A 108 -14.02 1.19 -7.98
N VAL A 109 -13.23 0.55 -7.11
CA VAL A 109 -13.69 -0.63 -6.36
C VAL A 109 -14.03 -0.23 -4.94
N VAL A 110 -15.27 -0.54 -4.54
CA VAL A 110 -15.79 -0.28 -3.18
C VAL A 110 -16.02 -1.61 -2.48
N GLY A 111 -15.39 -1.79 -1.33
CA GLY A 111 -15.48 -2.97 -0.48
C GLY A 111 -16.88 -3.17 0.10
N LYS A 112 -17.18 -4.42 0.43
CA LYS A 112 -18.44 -4.83 1.04
C LYS A 112 -18.70 -4.04 2.33
N ASP A 113 -19.91 -3.52 2.48
CA ASP A 113 -20.36 -2.68 3.61
C ASP A 113 -19.75 -1.27 3.72
N MET A 114 -19.03 -0.78 2.69
CA MET A 114 -18.58 0.61 2.63
C MET A 114 -19.30 1.43 1.57
N ASN A 115 -19.71 2.65 1.94
CA ASN A 115 -20.40 3.56 1.06
C ASN A 115 -19.38 4.44 0.33
N ALA A 116 -19.51 4.50 -1.00
CA ALA A 116 -18.73 5.40 -1.86
C ALA A 116 -18.87 6.86 -1.40
N PRO A 117 -17.90 7.74 -1.70
CA PRO A 117 -17.93 9.13 -1.27
C PRO A 117 -19.27 9.79 -1.55
N ALA A 118 -19.80 10.41 -0.50
CA ALA A 118 -21.07 11.09 -0.40
C ALA A 118 -21.12 12.34 -1.28
N ASN A 119 -21.04 12.18 -2.60
CA ASN A 119 -21.47 13.14 -3.63
C ASN A 119 -21.35 12.61 -5.07
N VAL A 120 -21.01 11.33 -5.25
CA VAL A 120 -21.22 10.63 -6.52
C VAL A 120 -22.64 10.02 -6.58
N LEU A 121 -23.66 10.69 -6.02
CA LEU A 121 -25.11 10.32 -5.89
C LEU A 121 -25.63 9.99 -4.46
N GLY A 122 -25.59 10.96 -3.53
CA GLY A 122 -26.66 11.12 -2.52
C GLY A 122 -26.73 10.19 -1.29
N GLY A 123 -25.64 9.95 -0.56
CA GLY A 123 -25.69 9.26 0.75
C GLY A 123 -24.76 9.87 1.78
N SER A 124 -25.30 10.38 2.90
CA SER A 124 -24.54 10.98 4.01
C SER A 124 -24.02 9.92 4.99
N PHE A 125 -22.76 10.03 5.46
CA PHE A 125 -22.23 9.15 6.50
C PHE A 125 -21.30 9.83 7.53
N ASN A 126 -21.46 9.37 8.78
CA ASN A 126 -20.54 9.49 9.91
C ASN A 126 -20.11 8.06 10.30
N ALA A 127 -18.83 7.71 10.15
CA ALA A 127 -18.25 6.45 10.66
C ALA A 127 -17.08 6.76 11.62
N PRO A 128 -17.04 6.18 12.83
CA PRO A 128 -16.01 6.49 13.82
C PRO A 128 -14.64 5.90 13.46
N LYS A 129 -13.63 6.77 13.37
CA LYS A 129 -12.21 6.54 13.00
C LYS A 129 -11.47 5.38 13.70
N LYS A 130 -12.02 4.76 14.74
CA LYS A 130 -11.29 3.82 15.63
C LYS A 130 -11.33 2.34 15.22
N ILE A 131 -12.12 1.94 14.23
CA ILE A 131 -12.32 0.51 13.88
C ILE A 131 -11.80 0.17 12.47
N ILE A 132 -11.37 1.15 11.68
CA ILE A 132 -10.99 0.98 10.26
C ILE A 132 -9.58 0.40 10.08
N PHE A 133 -8.73 0.46 11.10
CA PHE A 133 -7.31 0.05 11.02
C PHE A 133 -7.05 -1.45 10.82
N ASN A 134 -8.08 -2.31 10.73
CA ASN A 134 -7.93 -3.77 10.66
C ASN A 134 -8.68 -4.44 9.48
N LEU A 135 -9.16 -3.68 8.50
CA LEU A 135 -9.95 -4.20 7.37
C LEU A 135 -9.17 -4.07 6.03
N PRO A 136 -9.29 -5.04 5.10
CA PRO A 136 -8.69 -4.94 3.77
C PRO A 136 -9.14 -3.66 3.06
N THR A 137 -8.23 -3.01 2.33
CA THR A 137 -8.43 -1.70 1.68
C THR A 137 -9.78 -1.63 0.96
N PRO A 138 -10.79 -1.01 1.58
CA PRO A 138 -12.19 -1.13 1.15
C PRO A 138 -12.54 -0.10 0.07
N TYR A 139 -11.55 0.64 -0.40
CA TYR A 139 -11.72 1.67 -1.40
C TYR A 139 -10.40 1.85 -2.13
N TYR A 140 -10.36 1.49 -3.41
CA TYR A 140 -9.16 1.60 -4.25
C TYR A 140 -9.54 1.81 -5.72
N LEU A 141 -8.61 2.37 -6.49
CA LEU A 141 -8.71 2.47 -7.94
C LEU A 141 -7.99 1.29 -8.58
N ARG A 142 -8.72 0.50 -9.35
CA ARG A 142 -8.13 -0.51 -10.24
C ARG A 142 -7.83 0.15 -11.59
N VAL A 143 -6.56 0.21 -11.94
CA VAL A 143 -6.06 0.73 -13.21
C VAL A 143 -5.62 -0.45 -14.06
N GLN A 144 -6.27 -0.63 -15.21
CA GLN A 144 -5.82 -1.60 -16.21
C GLN A 144 -4.97 -0.88 -17.25
N LEU A 145 -3.73 -1.34 -17.45
CA LEU A 145 -2.81 -0.80 -18.42
C LEU A 145 -2.96 -1.51 -19.78
N LYS A 146 -2.52 -0.84 -20.85
CA LYS A 146 -2.59 -1.36 -22.23
C LYS A 146 -1.74 -2.61 -22.45
N ASP A 147 -0.70 -2.80 -21.63
CA ASP A 147 0.15 -3.99 -21.62
C ASP A 147 -0.41 -5.14 -20.77
N SER A 148 -1.69 -5.05 -20.36
CA SER A 148 -2.41 -6.04 -19.54
C SER A 148 -1.96 -6.14 -18.09
N ARG A 149 -1.08 -5.26 -17.60
CA ARG A 149 -0.83 -5.12 -16.16
C ARG A 149 -2.03 -4.47 -15.47
N GLU A 150 -2.27 -4.87 -14.24
CA GLU A 150 -3.29 -4.29 -13.36
C GLU A 150 -2.59 -3.69 -12.14
N VAL A 151 -2.98 -2.46 -11.79
CA VAL A 151 -2.44 -1.74 -10.62
C VAL A 151 -3.60 -1.32 -9.75
N ASN A 152 -3.52 -1.63 -8.46
CA ASN A 152 -4.49 -1.17 -7.47
C ASN A 152 -3.88 -0.02 -6.69
N LEU A 153 -4.48 1.16 -6.83
CA LEU A 153 -4.09 2.39 -6.13
C LEU A 153 -4.98 2.56 -4.90
N ASP A 154 -4.39 2.47 -3.72
CA ASP A 154 -5.11 2.53 -2.46
C ASP A 154 -5.67 3.94 -2.20
N LEU A 155 -6.93 4.01 -1.76
CA LEU A 155 -7.61 5.24 -1.35
C LEU A 155 -8.13 5.15 0.09
N SER A 156 -7.84 4.06 0.80
CA SER A 156 -8.44 3.75 2.10
C SER A 156 -8.08 4.74 3.20
N VAL A 157 -6.89 5.35 3.12
CA VAL A 157 -6.41 6.33 4.12
C VAL A 157 -7.04 7.70 3.89
N ASP A 158 -7.22 8.09 2.64
CA ASP A 158 -7.65 9.42 2.22
C ASP A 158 -9.16 9.51 1.93
N TRP A 159 -9.94 8.50 2.36
CA TRP A 159 -11.36 8.37 2.03
C TRP A 159 -12.24 9.57 2.45
N GLU A 160 -11.80 10.37 3.43
CA GLU A 160 -12.49 11.60 3.86
C GLU A 160 -12.30 12.75 2.85
N ASP A 161 -11.21 12.76 2.09
CA ASP A 161 -10.89 13.78 1.08
C ASP A 161 -11.55 13.47 -0.27
N SER A 162 -12.88 13.47 -0.24
CA SER A 162 -13.69 13.18 -1.41
C SER A 162 -13.47 14.16 -2.57
N GLU A 163 -13.04 15.40 -2.27
CA GLU A 163 -12.75 16.42 -3.28
C GLU A 163 -11.46 16.09 -4.05
N ALA A 164 -10.37 15.77 -3.33
CA ALA A 164 -9.12 15.37 -3.96
C ALA A 164 -9.29 14.07 -4.77
N ILE A 165 -10.02 13.09 -4.23
CA ILE A 165 -10.31 11.83 -4.92
C ILE A 165 -11.08 12.09 -6.22
N GLN A 166 -12.16 12.88 -6.18
CA GLN A 166 -12.94 13.22 -7.37
C GLN A 166 -12.11 13.97 -8.41
N TYR A 167 -11.31 14.93 -7.96
CA TYR A 167 -10.42 15.70 -8.83
C TYR A 167 -9.42 14.79 -9.55
N VAL A 168 -8.79 13.85 -8.84
CA VAL A 168 -7.80 12.95 -9.43
C VAL A 168 -8.43 11.94 -10.38
N ILE A 169 -9.59 11.38 -10.04
CA ILE A 169 -10.33 10.51 -10.96
C ILE A 169 -10.68 11.27 -12.26
N ALA A 170 -11.22 12.49 -12.13
CA ALA A 170 -11.56 13.32 -13.29
C ALA A 170 -10.33 13.65 -14.14
N MET A 171 -9.19 13.98 -13.51
CA MET A 171 -7.93 14.24 -14.19
C MET A 171 -7.43 13.02 -14.96
N ILE A 172 -7.48 11.82 -14.35
CA ILE A 172 -7.05 10.58 -15.00
C ILE A 172 -7.95 10.30 -16.22
N CYS A 173 -9.27 10.39 -16.05
CA CYS A 173 -10.24 10.18 -17.12
C CYS A 173 -10.04 11.14 -18.29
N ASP A 174 -9.86 12.43 -18.02
CA ASP A 174 -9.61 13.46 -19.03
C ASP A 174 -8.30 13.20 -19.79
N LYS A 175 -7.19 13.01 -19.07
CA LYS A 175 -5.87 12.81 -19.69
C LYS A 175 -5.71 11.48 -20.43
N ALA A 176 -6.39 10.42 -19.96
CA ALA A 176 -6.37 9.11 -20.62
C ALA A 176 -7.47 8.97 -21.69
N ASN A 177 -8.40 9.92 -21.77
CA ASN A 177 -9.60 9.87 -22.63
C ASN A 177 -10.42 8.58 -22.42
N ILE A 178 -10.72 8.29 -21.14
CA ILE A 178 -11.48 7.11 -20.70
C ILE A 178 -12.59 7.51 -19.71
N GLY A 179 -13.60 6.65 -19.58
CA GLY A 179 -14.55 6.72 -18.46
C GLY A 179 -14.04 5.98 -17.22
N ALA A 180 -14.68 6.21 -16.08
CA ALA A 180 -14.49 5.42 -14.85
C ALA A 180 -15.72 4.55 -14.58
N ASP A 181 -15.49 3.25 -14.38
CA ASP A 181 -16.52 2.32 -13.94
C ASP A 181 -16.54 2.24 -12.40
N ILE A 182 -17.68 1.87 -11.81
CA ILE A 182 -17.80 1.64 -10.37
C ILE A 182 -18.25 0.21 -10.12
N VAL A 183 -17.48 -0.53 -9.32
CA VAL A 183 -17.80 -1.90 -8.92
C VAL A 183 -17.88 -1.98 -7.40
N LYS A 184 -19.03 -2.43 -6.90
CA LYS A 184 -19.22 -2.77 -5.47
C LYS A 184 -18.92 -4.25 -5.28
N GLN A 185 -18.05 -4.58 -4.33
CA GLN A 185 -17.79 -5.96 -3.94
C GLN A 185 -19.01 -6.52 -3.19
N ALA A 186 -19.43 -7.73 -3.60
CA ALA A 186 -20.62 -8.42 -3.10
C ALA A 186 -20.38 -9.16 -1.77
#